data_AF-A0A6G4X676-F1
#
_entry.id   AF-A0A6G4X676-F1
#
_cell.length_a   1.000
_cell.length_b   1.000
_cell.length_c   1.000
_cell.angle_alpha   90.00
_cell.angle_beta   90.00
_cell.angle_gamma   90.00
#
_symmetry.space_group_name_H-M   'P 1'
#
loop_
_entity.id
_entity.type
_entity.pdbx_description
1 polymer ?
#
loop_
_entity_poly.entity_id
_entity_poly.type
_entity_poly.pdbx_seq_one_letter_code
_entity_poly.pdbx_strand_id
1 'polypeptide(L)'
;MGGQAGEAVRWTAEQVSALAPDDASRRAGVKLSAPGPWSGAGAGTGAVWGLCKGSGKKPYQTVVDLDGGQGPGFRCSCPSRKFPCKHAVGLLLLWAGGDAAVPEAPQPPDWAEEWLTGRRERATHKAARTREEQQD
;
A
#
# COMPACT_ATOMS: atom_id res chain seq x y z
N MET A 1 -19.23 22.93 8.85
CA MET A 1 -19.36 21.50 8.46
C MET A 1 -17.99 21.02 7.98
N GLY A 2 -17.12 20.64 8.91
CA GLY A 2 -15.77 20.15 8.59
C GLY A 2 -15.82 18.66 8.30
N GLY A 3 -15.66 18.28 7.04
CA GLY A 3 -15.49 16.89 6.64
C GLY A 3 -14.16 16.40 7.18
N GLN A 4 -14.20 15.44 8.10
CA GLN A 4 -13.02 14.72 8.56
C GLN A 4 -12.42 14.00 7.35
N ALA A 5 -11.29 14.50 6.87
CA ALA A 5 -10.47 13.79 5.91
C ALA A 5 -10.20 12.40 6.50
N GLY A 6 -10.49 11.36 5.72
CA GLY A 6 -10.42 9.97 6.18
C GLY A 6 -9.06 9.64 6.76
N GLU A 7 -8.97 9.66 8.08
CA GLU A 7 -7.90 9.04 8.83
C GLU A 7 -7.99 7.56 8.48
N ALA A 8 -7.07 7.09 7.63
CA ALA A 8 -7.00 5.68 7.29
C ALA A 8 -6.68 4.95 8.60
N VAL A 9 -7.71 4.32 9.20
CA VAL A 9 -7.58 3.59 10.46
C VAL A 9 -6.39 2.65 10.33
N ARG A 10 -5.39 2.85 11.19
CA ARG A 10 -4.17 2.03 11.24
C ARG A 10 -4.56 0.55 11.29
N TRP A 11 -4.01 -0.23 10.38
CA TRP A 11 -4.24 -1.67 10.39
C TRP A 11 -3.43 -2.35 11.49
N THR A 12 -3.99 -3.43 12.01
CA THR A 12 -3.27 -4.31 12.94
C THR A 12 -2.26 -5.19 12.20
N ALA A 13 -1.19 -5.60 12.89
CA ALA A 13 -0.20 -6.53 12.33
C ALA A 13 -0.84 -7.87 11.89
N GLU A 14 -1.92 -8.29 12.56
CA GLU A 14 -2.68 -9.49 12.21
C GLU A 14 -3.42 -9.33 10.88
N GLN A 15 -4.12 -8.20 10.68
CA GLN A 15 -4.76 -7.88 9.38
C GLN A 15 -3.75 -7.88 8.24
N VAL A 16 -2.57 -7.30 8.46
CA VAL A 16 -1.50 -7.26 7.44
C VAL A 16 -0.95 -8.67 7.17
N SER A 17 -0.76 -9.48 8.21
CA SER A 17 -0.24 -10.84 8.08
C SER A 17 -1.20 -11.77 7.32
N ALA A 18 -2.51 -11.54 7.45
CA ALA A 18 -3.54 -12.27 6.71
C ALA A 18 -3.51 -12.02 5.20
N LEU A 19 -2.94 -10.88 4.74
CA LEU A 19 -2.83 -10.54 3.31
C LEU A 19 -1.70 -11.27 2.60
N ALA A 20 -0.74 -11.81 3.34
CA ALA A 20 0.44 -12.42 2.73
C ALA A 20 0.07 -13.74 2.04
N PRO A 21 0.53 -13.96 0.79
CA PRO A 21 0.10 -15.10 -0.02
C PRO A 21 0.62 -16.44 0.50
N ASP A 22 1.63 -16.44 1.36
CA ASP A 22 2.24 -17.63 1.95
C ASP A 22 3.07 -17.28 3.20
N ASP A 23 3.41 -18.28 4.00
CA ASP A 23 4.17 -18.12 5.26
C ASP A 23 5.58 -17.53 5.04
N ALA A 24 6.25 -17.88 3.93
CA ALA A 24 7.57 -17.33 3.63
C ALA A 24 7.48 -15.82 3.33
N SER A 25 6.44 -15.39 2.62
CA SER A 25 6.12 -13.97 2.39
C SER A 25 5.82 -13.23 3.70
N ARG A 26 5.07 -13.85 4.64
CA ARG A 26 4.81 -13.29 5.97
C ARG A 26 6.10 -13.05 6.74
N ARG A 27 6.90 -14.10 6.93
CA ARG A 27 8.16 -14.02 7.69
C ARG A 27 9.13 -13.01 7.08
N ALA A 28 9.19 -12.95 5.76
CA ALA A 28 10.02 -11.98 5.07
C ALA A 28 9.48 -10.54 5.19
N GLY A 29 8.16 -10.35 5.19
CA GLY A 29 7.51 -9.08 5.45
C GLY A 29 7.79 -8.56 6.86
N VAL A 30 7.67 -9.42 7.89
CA VAL A 30 8.01 -9.06 9.28
C VAL A 30 9.47 -8.61 9.41
N LYS A 31 10.42 -9.28 8.73
CA LYS A 31 11.82 -8.84 8.74
C LYS A 31 12.02 -7.47 8.08
N LEU A 32 11.15 -7.12 7.13
CA LEU A 32 11.14 -5.83 6.47
C LEU A 32 10.32 -4.78 7.22
N SER A 33 9.67 -5.09 8.35
CA SER A 33 8.94 -4.09 9.14
C SER A 33 9.83 -3.26 10.07
N ALA A 34 11.16 -3.36 9.91
CA ALA A 34 12.11 -2.47 10.56
C ALA A 34 12.32 -1.21 9.70
N PRO A 35 12.56 -0.02 10.27
CA PRO A 35 12.73 1.21 9.51
C PRO A 35 14.01 1.25 8.66
N GLY A 36 15.07 0.52 9.05
CA GLY A 36 16.39 0.56 8.41
C GLY A 36 16.42 0.38 6.87
N PRO A 37 15.73 -0.61 6.27
CA PRO A 37 15.67 -0.77 4.81
C PRO A 37 14.78 0.25 4.10
N TRP A 38 14.01 1.08 4.80
CA TRP A 38 13.05 1.99 4.18
C TRP A 38 13.58 3.42 4.13
N SER A 39 13.19 4.12 3.07
CA SER A 39 13.45 5.55 2.88
C SER A 39 12.29 6.17 2.12
N GLY A 40 12.05 7.46 2.30
CA GLY A 40 10.91 8.15 1.67
C GLY A 40 9.57 7.47 1.96
N ALA A 41 9.43 6.86 3.14
CA ALA A 41 8.19 6.26 3.59
C ALA A 41 7.20 7.36 4.01
N GLY A 42 5.93 7.17 3.71
CA GLY A 42 4.87 8.08 4.11
C GLY A 42 3.50 7.42 3.99
N ALA A 43 2.53 8.00 4.70
CA ALA A 43 1.14 7.62 4.61
C ALA A 43 0.27 8.87 4.45
N GLY A 44 -0.83 8.75 3.71
CA GLY A 44 -1.72 9.87 3.45
C GLY A 44 -2.74 9.52 2.38
N THR A 45 -3.84 10.27 2.34
CA THR A 45 -4.89 10.15 1.30
C THR A 45 -5.38 8.71 1.04
N GLY A 46 -5.45 7.89 2.09
CA GLY A 46 -5.86 6.47 1.99
C GLY A 46 -4.80 5.56 1.35
N ALA A 47 -3.52 5.93 1.39
CA ALA A 47 -2.42 5.16 0.82
C ALA A 47 -1.18 5.18 1.74
N VAL A 48 -0.31 4.19 1.53
CA VAL A 48 1.00 4.05 2.18
C VAL A 48 2.05 3.79 1.10
N TRP A 49 3.19 4.47 1.18
CA TRP A 49 4.26 4.30 0.21
C TRP A 49 5.63 4.28 0.87
N GLY A 50 6.63 3.76 0.16
CA GLY A 50 8.02 3.80 0.59
C GLY A 50 8.98 3.18 -0.41
N LEU A 51 10.26 3.49 -0.22
CA LEU A 51 11.38 2.95 -1.00
C LEU A 51 12.11 1.90 -0.15
N CYS A 52 12.01 0.62 -0.53
CA CYS A 52 12.73 -0.45 0.15
C CYS A 52 14.10 -0.66 -0.51
N LYS A 53 15.18 -0.57 0.25
CA LYS A 53 16.50 -1.00 -0.19
C LYS A 53 16.47 -2.50 -0.50
N GLY A 54 16.80 -2.85 -1.74
CA GLY A 54 16.78 -4.21 -2.25
C GLY A 54 18.14 -4.68 -2.71
N SER A 55 18.18 -5.83 -3.37
CA SER A 55 19.39 -6.38 -4.00
C SER A 55 19.77 -5.67 -5.31
N GLY A 56 18.94 -4.74 -5.79
CA GLY A 56 19.19 -3.96 -7.00
C GLY A 56 19.92 -2.63 -6.73
N LYS A 57 20.32 -1.95 -7.82
CA LYS A 57 20.94 -0.62 -7.76
C LYS A 57 19.98 0.50 -7.32
N LYS A 58 18.69 0.34 -7.60
CA LYS A 58 17.62 1.28 -7.23
C LYS A 58 16.74 0.67 -6.15
N PRO A 59 16.28 1.43 -5.14
CA PRO A 59 15.34 0.93 -4.16
C PRO A 59 14.00 0.59 -4.82
N TYR A 60 13.30 -0.40 -4.27
CA TYR A 60 12.00 -0.81 -4.76
C TYR A 60 10.92 0.16 -4.28
N GLN A 61 10.29 0.84 -5.23
CA GLN A 61 9.09 1.64 -5.02
C GLN A 61 7.95 0.71 -4.63
N THR A 62 7.37 0.94 -3.46
CA THR A 62 6.24 0.18 -2.94
C THR A 62 5.12 1.15 -2.60
N VAL A 63 3.92 0.87 -3.09
CA VAL A 63 2.68 1.62 -2.82
C VAL A 63 1.61 0.64 -2.41
N VAL A 64 0.81 1.04 -1.43
CA VAL A 64 -0.39 0.35 -0.99
C VAL A 64 -1.54 1.34 -0.98
N ASP A 65 -2.59 1.03 -1.71
CA ASP A 65 -3.85 1.77 -1.72
C ASP A 65 -4.80 1.09 -0.74
N LEU A 66 -5.14 1.77 0.35
CA LEU A 66 -6.04 1.26 1.39
C LEU A 66 -7.51 1.49 1.02
N ASP A 67 -7.77 2.54 0.22
CA ASP A 67 -9.11 3.05 -0.09
C ASP A 67 -9.74 2.46 -1.36
N GLY A 68 -9.06 1.51 -2.02
CA GLY A 68 -9.29 1.14 -3.41
C GLY A 68 -10.60 0.39 -3.76
N GLY A 69 -11.76 0.77 -3.23
CA GLY A 69 -13.15 0.43 -3.64
C GLY A 69 -13.58 -1.05 -3.66
N GLN A 70 -12.65 -1.96 -3.88
CA GLN A 70 -12.79 -3.41 -4.02
C GLN A 70 -11.82 -4.14 -3.06
N GLY A 71 -11.28 -3.40 -2.08
CA GLY A 71 -10.20 -3.83 -1.19
C GLY A 71 -8.83 -3.27 -1.57
N PRO A 72 -7.79 -3.61 -0.79
CA PRO A 72 -6.51 -2.96 -0.91
C PRO A 72 -5.78 -3.27 -2.21
N GLY A 73 -5.10 -2.25 -2.72
CA GLY A 73 -4.20 -2.34 -3.85
C GLY A 73 -2.76 -2.42 -3.42
N PHE A 74 -1.95 -3.19 -4.14
CA PHE A 74 -0.52 -3.24 -3.89
C PHE A 74 0.23 -3.01 -5.20
N ARG A 75 1.33 -2.28 -5.13
CA ARG A 75 2.29 -2.14 -6.23
C ARG A 75 3.68 -2.15 -5.64
N CYS A 76 4.54 -3.00 -6.19
CA CYS A 76 5.96 -2.97 -5.89
C CYS A 76 6.73 -3.09 -7.21
N SER A 77 7.87 -2.41 -7.33
CA SER A 77 8.76 -2.55 -8.49
C SER A 77 9.71 -3.75 -8.41
N CYS A 78 9.61 -4.58 -7.37
CA CYS A 78 10.43 -5.79 -7.24
C CYS A 78 10.01 -6.90 -8.24
N PRO A 79 10.93 -7.78 -8.69
CA PRO A 79 10.65 -8.84 -9.67
C PRO A 79 9.86 -10.05 -9.10
N SER A 80 9.27 -9.92 -7.91
CA SER A 80 8.52 -11.00 -7.27
C SER A 80 7.25 -11.33 -8.06
N ARG A 81 6.99 -12.63 -8.27
CA ARG A 81 5.72 -13.13 -8.83
C ARG A 81 4.61 -13.31 -7.78
N LYS A 82 4.95 -13.15 -6.49
CA LYS A 82 3.99 -13.24 -5.37
C LYS A 82 3.34 -11.89 -5.10
N PHE A 83 2.02 -11.89 -4.91
CA PHE A 83 1.24 -10.69 -4.71
C PHE A 83 0.20 -10.90 -3.59
N PRO A 84 0.20 -10.08 -2.53
CA PRO A 84 1.18 -9.04 -2.18
C PRO A 84 2.60 -9.60 -2.00
N CYS A 85 3.62 -8.87 -2.44
CA CYS A 85 5.00 -9.28 -2.21
C CYS A 85 5.45 -8.97 -0.78
N LYS A 86 6.57 -9.56 -0.33
CA LYS A 86 7.14 -9.30 1.00
C LYS A 86 7.38 -7.81 1.30
N HIS A 87 7.67 -6.98 0.30
CA HIS A 87 7.89 -5.55 0.50
C HIS A 87 6.58 -4.82 0.79
N ALA A 88 5.50 -5.15 0.09
CA ALA A 88 4.18 -4.57 0.37
C ALA A 88 3.69 -4.95 1.77
N VAL A 89 3.86 -6.22 2.17
CA VAL A 89 3.55 -6.69 3.53
C VAL A 89 4.44 -5.98 4.56
N GLY A 90 5.75 -5.88 4.31
CA GLY A 90 6.69 -5.21 5.21
C GLY A 90 6.40 -3.72 5.41
N LEU A 91 6.03 -3.00 4.33
CA LEU A 91 5.64 -1.59 4.41
C LEU A 91 4.38 -1.40 5.26
N LEU A 92 3.37 -2.25 5.06
CA LEU A 92 2.15 -2.20 5.86
C LEU A 92 2.40 -2.54 7.33
N LEU A 93 3.27 -3.51 7.62
CA LEU A 93 3.66 -3.82 8.99
C LEU A 93 4.45 -2.68 9.64
N LEU A 94 5.32 -2.02 8.86
CA LEU A 94 6.05 -0.84 9.32
C LEU A 94 5.08 0.30 9.67
N TRP A 95 4.10 0.54 8.80
CA TRP A 95 3.03 1.52 9.04
C TRP A 95 2.15 1.14 10.23
N ALA A 96 1.76 -0.13 10.37
CA ALA A 96 1.03 -0.62 11.54
C ALA A 96 1.80 -0.42 12.86
N GLY A 97 3.13 -0.37 12.80
CA GLY A 97 4.02 -0.19 13.95
C GLY A 97 4.11 1.24 14.51
N GLY A 98 3.57 2.25 13.83
CA GLY A 98 3.52 3.64 14.33
C GLY A 98 4.01 4.71 13.34
N ASP A 99 3.72 5.98 13.62
CA ASP A 99 4.04 7.14 12.75
C ASP A 99 5.53 7.44 12.63
N ALA A 100 6.34 7.06 13.62
CA ALA A 100 7.77 7.38 13.62
C ALA A 100 8.53 6.79 12.41
N ALA A 101 8.05 5.66 11.88
CA ALA A 101 8.67 5.00 10.73
C ALA A 101 7.98 5.32 9.39
N VAL A 102 6.70 5.70 9.43
CA VAL A 102 5.89 6.06 8.27
C VAL A 102 5.08 7.29 8.66
N PRO A 103 5.65 8.50 8.53
CA PRO A 103 4.98 9.72 8.92
C PRO A 103 3.81 10.02 7.99
N GLU A 104 2.81 10.72 8.52
CA GLU A 104 1.78 11.30 7.69
C GLU A 104 2.36 12.36 6.76
N ALA A 105 1.92 12.34 5.51
CA ALA A 105 2.37 13.24 4.46
C ALA A 105 1.15 13.75 3.68
N PRO A 106 1.12 15.06 3.34
CA PRO A 106 -0.04 15.66 2.68
C PRO A 106 -0.23 15.16 1.25
N GLN A 107 0.84 14.73 0.59
CA GLN A 107 0.80 14.21 -0.77
C GLN A 107 1.75 13.03 -0.95
N PRO A 108 1.35 12.02 -1.75
CA PRO A 108 2.26 10.99 -2.21
C PRO A 108 3.28 11.57 -3.21
N PRO A 109 4.46 10.96 -3.35
CA PRO A 109 5.40 11.30 -4.43
C PRO A 109 4.83 10.92 -5.80
N ASP A 110 5.31 11.55 -6.88
CA ASP A 110 4.75 11.42 -8.24
C ASP A 110 4.54 9.96 -8.69
N TRP A 111 5.52 9.09 -8.42
CA TRP A 111 5.46 7.68 -8.80
C TRP A 111 4.39 6.88 -8.05
N ALA A 112 4.04 7.31 -6.83
CA ALA A 112 2.96 6.72 -6.06
C ALA A 112 1.62 7.32 -6.49
N GLU A 113 1.57 8.64 -6.68
CA GLU A 113 0.39 9.35 -7.16
C GLU A 113 -0.09 8.82 -8.52
N GLU A 114 0.80 8.71 -9.50
CA GLU A 114 0.48 8.22 -10.85
C GLU A 114 -0.21 6.85 -10.80
N TRP A 115 0.30 5.94 -9.97
CA TRP A 115 -0.30 4.62 -9.82
C TRP A 115 -1.63 4.64 -9.06
N LEU A 116 -1.73 5.45 -8.00
CA LEU A 116 -2.95 5.60 -7.18
C LEU A 116 -4.10 6.18 -8.02
N THR A 117 -3.86 7.27 -8.74
CA THR A 117 -4.83 7.91 -9.63
C THR A 117 -5.34 6.91 -10.66
N GLY A 118 -4.43 6.26 -11.41
CA GLY A 118 -4.85 5.29 -12.42
C GLY A 118 -5.59 4.08 -11.83
N ARG A 119 -5.28 3.66 -10.60
CA ARG A 119 -6.03 2.58 -9.92
C ARG A 119 -7.43 3.02 -9.55
N ARG A 120 -7.58 4.21 -8.95
CA ARG A 120 -8.86 4.75 -8.48
C ARG A 120 -9.79 5.02 -9.66
N GLU A 121 -9.29 5.59 -10.75
CA GLU A 121 -10.05 5.74 -12.00
C GLU A 121 -10.54 4.40 -12.55
N ARG A 122 -9.68 3.37 -12.61
CA ARG A 122 -10.14 2.04 -13.05
C ARG A 122 -11.22 1.45 -12.14
N ALA A 123 -11.15 1.71 -10.83
CA ALA A 123 -12.16 1.27 -9.88
C ALA A 123 -13.50 1.98 -10.10
N THR A 124 -13.50 3.30 -10.33
CA THR A 124 -14.72 4.07 -10.62
C THR A 124 -15.36 3.63 -11.94
N HIS A 125 -14.56 3.48 -13.02
CA HIS A 125 -15.05 2.97 -14.30
C HIS A 125 -15.62 1.56 -14.20
N LYS A 126 -15.02 0.67 -13.40
CA LYS A 126 -15.56 -0.67 -13.18
C LYS A 126 -16.88 -0.63 -12.41
N ALA A 127 -16.97 0.18 -11.36
CA ALA A 127 -18.21 0.35 -10.59
C ALA A 127 -19.35 0.90 -11.45
N ALA A 128 -19.07 1.85 -12.35
CA ALA A 128 -20.04 2.40 -13.29
C ALA A 128 -20.60 1.32 -14.24
N ARG A 129 -19.71 0.56 -14.91
CA ARG A 129 -20.13 -0.54 -15.81
C ARG A 129 -20.97 -1.59 -15.09
N THR A 130 -20.52 -2.05 -13.93
CA THR A 130 -21.26 -3.05 -13.15
C THR A 130 -22.64 -2.52 -12.71
N ARG A 131 -22.77 -1.21 -12.43
CA ARG A 131 -24.07 -0.60 -12.13
C ARG A 131 -24.97 -0.53 -13.36
N GLU A 132 -24.46 -0.23 -14.54
CA GLU A 132 -25.21 -0.24 -15.80
C GLU A 132 -25.70 -1.66 -16.16
N GLU A 133 -24.83 -2.67 -16.04
CA GLU A 133 -25.18 -4.08 -16.31
C GLU A 133 -26.22 -4.67 -15.35
N GLN A 134 -26.34 -4.15 -14.11
CA GLN A 134 -27.37 -4.59 -13.14
C GLN A 134 -28.72 -3.88 -13.32
N GLN A 135 -28.80 -2.86 -14.17
CA GLN A 135 -30.03 -2.12 -14.44
C GLN A 135 -30.74 -2.60 -15.71
N ASP A 136 -30.12 -3.49 -16.49
CA ASP A 136 -30.65 -4.16 -17.69
C ASP A 136 -31.15 -5.57 -17.34
#